data_AF-A0A957K9Q5-F1
#
_entry.id   AF-A0A957K9Q5-F1
#
_cell.length_a   1.000
_cell.length_b   1.000
_cell.length_c   1.000
_cell.angle_alpha   90.00
_cell.angle_beta   90.00
_cell.angle_gamma   90.00
#
_symmetry.space_group_name_H-M   'P 1'
#
loop_
_entity.id
_entity.type
_entity.pdbx_description
1 polymer ?
#
loop_
_entity_poly.entity_id
_entity_poly.type
_entity_poly.pdbx_seq_one_letter_code
_entity_poly.pdbx_strand_id
1 'polypeptide(L)'
;LVNALPQERVDLNLQAETNTIHVDCARTTANIRGIAAAEFPLVPEPDEDNRIRLETRVFKEMISQVTFAAATDDTRPILTGVSTRFQGNTMTMAATDGFRLSVRNAEFPGFVEEPVSVIIPARALSELARIVDPEVEHIFVSLPADRNQIIFDMDNIVMVSQLIEGSFPDYTPVIPNKHMTRSVIGTAAFLKACRTADIFARDSNHTARVRVEPGDELQSGHATISATSSETGDNVAQIDANVVGDPIEIAFNVKYMTDVLNVIDSPQVALETTRATEPGVVKPVGSEEFFHIIMPMHFGR
;
A
#
# COMPACT_ATOMS: atom_id res chain seq x y z
N LEU A 1 20.39 -1.70 22.68
CA LEU A 1 21.52 -1.28 23.53
C LEU A 1 21.86 0.18 23.32
N VAL A 2 22.20 0.61 22.10
CA VAL A 2 22.58 2.01 21.80
C VAL A 2 21.55 3.03 22.31
N ASN A 3 20.26 2.81 22.09
CA ASN A 3 19.18 3.70 22.61
C ASN A 3 19.12 3.82 24.14
N ALA A 4 19.73 2.90 24.89
CA ALA A 4 19.74 2.90 26.36
C ALA A 4 21.07 3.43 26.93
N LEU A 5 22.05 3.74 26.08
CA LEU A 5 23.32 4.32 26.51
C LEU A 5 23.13 5.82 26.80
N PRO A 6 23.95 6.40 27.69
CA PRO A 6 24.03 7.85 27.86
C PRO A 6 24.29 8.57 26.54
N GLN A 7 23.89 9.83 26.44
CA GLN A 7 24.21 10.71 25.30
C GLN A 7 25.69 11.16 25.34
N GLU A 8 26.60 10.20 25.33
CA GLU A 8 28.05 10.38 25.30
C GLU A 8 28.66 9.58 24.14
N ARG A 9 29.96 9.76 23.89
CA ARG A 9 30.68 8.99 22.88
C ARG A 9 30.64 7.50 23.22
N VAL A 10 30.30 6.69 22.23
CA VAL A 10 30.32 5.23 22.30
C VAL A 10 31.55 4.71 21.54
N ASP A 11 32.46 4.04 22.24
CA ASP A 11 33.62 3.38 21.65
C ASP A 11 33.34 1.89 21.47
N LEU A 12 33.65 1.35 20.27
CA LEU A 12 33.46 -0.05 19.92
C LEU A 12 34.82 -0.67 19.59
N ASN A 13 35.24 -1.67 20.37
CA ASN A 13 36.52 -2.37 20.19
C ASN A 13 36.29 -3.86 19.98
N LEU A 14 36.71 -4.39 18.83
CA LEU A 14 36.60 -5.82 18.52
C LEU A 14 37.79 -6.60 19.11
N GLN A 15 37.47 -7.57 19.97
CA GLN A 15 38.39 -8.62 20.38
C GLN A 15 38.30 -9.78 19.38
N ALA A 16 39.20 -9.79 18.39
CA ALA A 16 39.16 -10.72 17.27
C ALA A 16 39.26 -12.21 17.68
N GLU A 17 40.00 -12.51 18.75
CA GLU A 17 40.21 -13.88 19.26
C GLU A 17 38.91 -14.54 19.74
N THR A 18 38.00 -13.74 20.27
CA THR A 18 36.73 -14.18 20.87
C THR A 18 35.51 -13.72 20.08
N ASN A 19 35.73 -13.02 18.94
CA ASN A 19 34.71 -12.30 18.19
C ASN A 19 33.79 -11.45 19.07
N THR A 20 34.32 -10.86 20.15
CA THR A 20 33.53 -10.08 21.11
C THR A 20 33.75 -8.60 20.88
N ILE A 21 32.67 -7.84 20.68
CA ILE A 21 32.69 -6.38 20.62
C ILE A 21 32.56 -5.85 22.05
N HIS A 22 33.59 -5.15 22.52
CA HIS A 22 33.56 -4.36 23.74
C HIS A 22 32.95 -2.99 23.41
N VAL A 23 31.93 -2.60 24.17
CA VAL A 23 31.20 -1.33 24.03
C VAL A 23 31.46 -0.50 25.27
N ASP A 24 32.09 0.65 25.12
CA ASP A 24 32.36 1.62 26.19
C ASP A 24 31.57 2.90 25.95
N CYS A 25 30.80 3.33 26.94
CA CYS A 25 30.10 4.61 26.93
C CYS A 25 29.99 5.17 28.34
N ALA A 26 30.77 6.21 28.66
CA ALA A 26 30.82 6.81 29.99
C ALA A 26 31.10 5.78 31.11
N ARG A 27 30.11 5.47 31.95
CA ARG A 27 30.19 4.48 33.04
C ARG A 27 29.54 3.14 32.68
N THR A 28 29.17 2.94 31.41
CA THR A 28 28.53 1.74 30.91
C THR A 28 29.50 0.97 30.01
N THR A 29 29.77 -0.27 30.38
CA THR A 29 30.55 -1.22 29.58
C THR A 29 29.67 -2.40 29.22
N ALA A 30 29.68 -2.84 27.97
CA ALA A 30 28.97 -4.04 27.53
C ALA A 30 29.84 -4.90 26.61
N ASN A 31 29.62 -6.21 26.64
CA ASN A 31 30.31 -7.16 25.78
C ASN A 31 29.28 -7.88 24.92
N ILE A 32 29.41 -7.77 23.60
CA ILE A 32 28.52 -8.40 22.64
C ILE A 32 29.30 -9.49 21.91
N ARG A 33 28.90 -10.75 22.09
CA ARG A 33 29.47 -11.86 21.32
C ARG A 33 28.93 -11.83 19.89
N GLY A 34 29.83 -11.78 18.92
CA GLY A 34 29.52 -11.88 17.51
C GLY A 34 29.94 -13.23 16.93
N ILE A 35 29.89 -13.28 15.60
CA ILE A 35 30.39 -14.37 14.76
C ILE A 35 31.47 -13.82 13.82
N ALA A 36 32.20 -14.69 13.12
CA ALA A 36 33.16 -14.22 12.13
C ALA A 36 32.45 -13.47 10.99
N ALA A 37 33.01 -12.34 10.56
CA ALA A 37 32.41 -11.52 9.50
C ALA A 37 32.23 -12.30 8.18
N ALA A 38 33.12 -13.27 7.90
CA ALA A 38 33.04 -14.13 6.72
C ALA A 38 31.83 -15.09 6.72
N GLU A 39 31.16 -15.28 7.87
CA GLU A 39 29.92 -16.06 7.96
C GLU A 39 28.67 -15.23 7.63
N PHE A 40 28.81 -13.90 7.56
CA PHE A 40 27.71 -13.02 7.20
C PHE A 40 27.52 -13.01 5.66
N PRO A 41 26.29 -13.10 5.15
CA PRO A 41 26.04 -13.12 3.72
C PRO A 41 26.54 -11.83 3.05
N LEU A 42 27.16 -11.97 1.88
CA LEU A 42 27.60 -10.84 1.08
C LEU A 42 26.37 -10.04 0.60
N VAL A 43 26.39 -8.73 0.84
CA VAL A 43 25.39 -7.81 0.31
C VAL A 43 25.77 -7.49 -1.14
N PRO A 44 24.88 -7.71 -2.11
CA PRO A 44 25.10 -7.28 -3.49
C PRO A 44 25.37 -5.77 -3.56
N GLU A 45 26.31 -5.37 -4.42
CA GLU A 45 26.52 -3.96 -4.73
C GLU A 45 25.50 -3.50 -5.78
N PRO A 46 24.99 -2.26 -5.70
CA PRO A 46 24.16 -1.67 -6.74
C PRO A 46 24.88 -1.63 -8.10
N ASP A 47 24.14 -1.83 -9.18
CA ASP A 47 24.63 -1.62 -10.55
C ASP A 47 24.46 -0.13 -10.88
N GLU A 48 25.56 0.62 -10.89
CA GLU A 48 25.52 2.06 -11.13
C GLU A 48 25.18 2.42 -12.59
N ASP A 49 25.45 1.51 -13.53
CA ASP A 49 25.26 1.71 -14.97
C ASP A 49 23.83 1.36 -15.42
N ASN A 50 23.19 0.41 -14.74
CA ASN A 50 21.83 -0.06 -15.07
C ASN A 50 20.84 0.11 -13.89
N ARG A 51 20.56 1.38 -13.55
CA ARG A 51 19.62 1.75 -12.48
C ARG A 51 18.54 2.72 -12.96
N ILE A 52 17.34 2.54 -12.41
CA ILE A 52 16.17 3.38 -12.62
C ILE A 52 16.12 4.42 -11.50
N ARG A 53 16.09 5.70 -11.86
CA ARG A 53 15.95 6.80 -10.90
C ARG A 53 14.48 7.10 -10.65
N LEU A 54 14.04 7.03 -9.40
CA LEU A 54 12.68 7.34 -8.97
C LEU A 54 12.68 8.56 -8.03
N GLU A 55 11.69 9.44 -8.15
CA GLU A 55 11.46 10.49 -7.14
C GLU A 55 10.99 9.82 -5.84
N THR A 56 11.70 10.06 -4.75
CA THR A 56 11.45 9.42 -3.45
C THR A 56 10.02 9.62 -2.98
N ARG A 57 9.51 10.85 -3.05
CA ARG A 57 8.17 11.19 -2.57
C ARG A 57 7.09 10.47 -3.37
N VAL A 58 7.18 10.47 -4.71
CA VAL A 58 6.24 9.73 -5.57
C VAL A 58 6.33 8.25 -5.27
N PHE A 59 7.53 7.65 -5.25
CA PHE A 59 7.65 6.21 -5.02
C PHE A 59 7.11 5.79 -3.65
N LYS A 60 7.36 6.58 -2.61
CA LYS A 60 6.81 6.35 -1.26
C LYS A 60 5.28 6.46 -1.22
N GLU A 61 4.70 7.40 -1.94
CA GLU A 61 3.25 7.52 -2.11
C GLU A 61 2.67 6.32 -2.87
N MET A 62 3.35 5.85 -3.92
CA MET A 62 2.91 4.65 -4.64
C MET A 62 2.92 3.43 -3.74
N ILE A 63 3.99 3.24 -2.95
CA ILE A 63 4.10 2.15 -1.98
C ILE A 63 2.93 2.18 -0.98
N SER A 64 2.63 3.32 -0.38
CA SER A 64 1.51 3.44 0.57
C SER A 64 0.16 3.16 -0.10
N GLN A 65 -0.02 3.57 -1.35
CA GLN A 65 -1.26 3.38 -2.12
C GLN A 65 -1.52 1.94 -2.58
N VAL A 66 -0.49 1.09 -2.70
CA VAL A 66 -0.68 -0.29 -3.18
C VAL A 66 -0.47 -1.37 -2.14
N THR A 67 0.52 -1.23 -1.25
CA THR A 67 0.97 -2.35 -0.40
C THR A 67 -0.11 -2.89 0.53
N PHE A 68 -1.04 -2.06 1.00
CA PHE A 68 -2.12 -2.48 1.89
C PHE A 68 -3.08 -3.48 1.24
N ALA A 69 -3.14 -3.54 -0.10
CA ALA A 69 -4.02 -4.45 -0.84
C ALA A 69 -3.39 -5.83 -1.09
N ALA A 70 -2.12 -6.03 -0.76
CA ALA A 70 -1.47 -7.34 -0.85
C ALA A 70 -2.04 -8.33 0.18
N ALA A 71 -2.03 -9.63 -0.17
CA ALA A 71 -2.42 -10.70 0.74
C ALA A 71 -1.46 -10.75 1.95
N THR A 72 -2.03 -10.99 3.13
CA THR A 72 -1.25 -11.13 4.37
C THR A 72 -0.91 -12.57 4.71
N ASP A 73 -1.60 -13.53 4.10
CA ASP A 73 -1.38 -14.96 4.26
C ASP A 73 -0.55 -15.53 3.10
N ASP A 74 0.20 -16.59 3.40
CA ASP A 74 1.12 -17.21 2.43
C ASP A 74 0.45 -18.32 1.61
N THR A 75 -0.89 -18.41 1.56
CA THR A 75 -1.58 -19.45 0.76
C THR A 75 -1.34 -19.27 -0.73
N ARG A 76 -1.22 -18.01 -1.17
CA ARG A 76 -0.87 -17.61 -2.54
C ARG A 76 0.31 -16.63 -2.46
N PRO A 77 1.57 -17.11 -2.37
CA PRO A 77 2.74 -16.26 -2.15
C PRO A 77 2.89 -15.12 -3.17
N ILE A 78 2.51 -15.34 -4.42
CA ILE A 78 2.49 -14.30 -5.47
C ILE A 78 1.65 -13.07 -5.11
N LEU A 79 0.62 -13.22 -4.26
CA LEU A 79 -0.26 -12.13 -3.84
C LEU A 79 0.23 -11.39 -2.59
N THR A 80 1.25 -11.90 -1.90
CA THR A 80 1.89 -11.19 -0.78
C THR A 80 2.87 -10.12 -1.25
N GLY A 81 3.13 -10.08 -2.57
CA GLY A 81 3.92 -9.07 -3.23
C GLY A 81 3.11 -8.01 -3.97
N VAL A 82 3.83 -7.02 -4.45
CA VAL A 82 3.37 -5.97 -5.35
C VAL A 82 3.97 -6.24 -6.72
N SER A 83 3.12 -6.44 -7.72
CA SER A 83 3.55 -6.45 -9.12
C SER A 83 4.04 -5.06 -9.48
N THR A 84 5.30 -4.95 -9.89
CA THR A 84 5.93 -3.71 -10.32
C THR A 84 6.43 -3.89 -11.74
N ARG A 85 5.93 -3.05 -12.64
CA ARG A 85 6.25 -3.08 -14.07
C ARG A 85 6.86 -1.75 -14.48
N PHE A 86 8.02 -1.82 -15.12
CA PHE A 86 8.69 -0.68 -15.76
C PHE A 86 8.56 -0.84 -17.27
N GLN A 87 8.03 0.17 -17.95
CA GLN A 87 7.90 0.18 -19.41
C GLN A 87 7.96 1.60 -19.94
N GLY A 88 8.90 1.87 -20.86
CA GLY A 88 9.16 3.24 -21.31
C GLY A 88 9.55 4.11 -20.12
N ASN A 89 8.82 5.21 -19.91
CA ASN A 89 9.00 6.12 -18.77
C ASN A 89 7.95 5.90 -17.66
N THR A 90 7.17 4.81 -17.70
CA THR A 90 6.08 4.56 -16.74
C THR A 90 6.41 3.38 -15.84
N MET A 91 6.17 3.57 -14.53
CA MET A 91 6.15 2.52 -13.52
C MET A 91 4.71 2.27 -13.09
N THR A 92 4.27 1.02 -13.16
CA THR A 92 2.96 0.56 -12.68
C THR A 92 3.17 -0.38 -11.50
N MET A 93 2.52 -0.08 -10.38
CA MET A 93 2.47 -0.93 -9.20
C MET A 93 1.05 -1.45 -8.98
N ALA A 94 0.89 -2.75 -8.73
CA ALA A 94 -0.41 -3.36 -8.48
C ALA A 94 -0.32 -4.41 -7.37
N ALA A 95 -1.32 -4.44 -6.49
CA ALA A 95 -1.42 -5.40 -5.39
C ALA A 95 -2.87 -5.84 -5.17
N THR A 96 -3.07 -7.12 -4.89
CA THR A 96 -4.39 -7.71 -4.66
C THR A 96 -4.32 -8.88 -3.69
N ASP A 97 -5.38 -9.08 -2.92
CA ASP A 97 -5.63 -10.26 -2.10
C ASP A 97 -6.72 -11.17 -2.71
N GLY A 98 -7.25 -10.81 -3.89
CA GLY A 98 -8.36 -11.46 -4.57
C GLY A 98 -9.74 -10.88 -4.26
N PHE A 99 -9.89 -10.03 -3.23
CA PHE A 99 -11.14 -9.33 -2.90
C PHE A 99 -11.06 -7.82 -3.14
N ARG A 100 -9.86 -7.29 -3.32
CA ARG A 100 -9.59 -5.90 -3.69
C ARG A 100 -8.33 -5.78 -4.53
N LEU A 101 -8.19 -4.68 -5.26
CA LEU A 101 -7.01 -4.40 -6.08
C LEU A 101 -6.68 -2.92 -5.97
N SER A 102 -5.43 -2.58 -5.64
CA SER A 102 -4.89 -1.23 -5.82
C SER A 102 -3.97 -1.20 -7.02
N VAL A 103 -4.10 -0.18 -7.86
CA VAL A 103 -3.17 0.08 -8.97
C VAL A 103 -2.74 1.54 -8.94
N ARG A 104 -1.43 1.76 -9.08
CA ARG A 104 -0.83 3.08 -9.15
C ARG A 104 0.18 3.15 -10.29
N ASN A 105 0.02 4.13 -11.16
CA ASN A 105 0.93 4.44 -12.27
C ASN A 105 1.67 5.73 -11.99
N ALA A 106 2.97 5.83 -12.26
CA ALA A 106 3.68 7.10 -12.25
C ALA A 106 4.72 7.15 -13.36
N GLU A 107 5.02 8.35 -13.83
CA GLU A 107 6.16 8.57 -14.70
C GLU A 107 7.45 8.71 -13.88
N PHE A 108 8.57 8.27 -14.43
CA PHE A 108 9.89 8.45 -13.84
C PHE A 108 10.87 9.02 -14.86
N PRO A 109 11.93 9.72 -14.41
CA PRO A 109 12.96 10.21 -15.30
C PRO A 109 13.80 9.05 -15.85
N GLY A 110 13.66 8.78 -17.14
CA GLY A 110 14.41 7.73 -17.82
C GLY A 110 13.57 7.02 -18.87
N PHE A 111 14.11 5.94 -19.42
CA PHE A 111 13.41 5.11 -20.39
C PHE A 111 13.90 3.66 -20.30
N VAL A 112 12.94 2.74 -20.22
CA VAL A 112 13.16 1.29 -20.25
C VAL A 112 12.62 0.76 -21.57
N GLU A 113 13.52 0.34 -22.48
CA GLU A 113 13.15 -0.14 -23.83
C GLU A 113 12.35 -1.45 -23.78
N GLU A 114 12.86 -2.45 -23.06
CA GLU A 114 12.21 -3.74 -22.90
C GLU A 114 11.43 -3.77 -21.58
N PRO A 115 10.11 -4.06 -21.58
CA PRO A 115 9.31 -4.06 -20.36
C PRO A 115 9.85 -5.05 -19.32
N VAL A 116 10.09 -4.58 -18.11
CA VAL A 116 10.53 -5.40 -16.98
C VAL A 116 9.39 -5.52 -15.98
N SER A 117 9.07 -6.74 -15.54
CA SER A 117 8.02 -6.99 -14.54
C SER A 117 8.56 -7.88 -13.43
N VAL A 118 8.40 -7.43 -12.19
CA VAL A 118 8.87 -8.14 -10.99
C VAL A 118 7.77 -8.15 -9.92
N ILE A 119 7.85 -9.09 -8.99
CA ILE A 119 6.96 -9.14 -7.82
C ILE A 119 7.81 -8.87 -6.58
N ILE A 120 7.65 -7.68 -6.00
CA ILE A 120 8.42 -7.25 -4.83
C ILE A 120 7.61 -7.56 -3.57
N PRO A 121 8.16 -8.24 -2.54
CA PRO A 121 7.42 -8.47 -1.31
C PRO A 121 6.85 -7.17 -0.73
N ALA A 122 5.55 -7.14 -0.40
CA ALA A 122 4.92 -5.92 0.11
C ALA A 122 5.59 -5.45 1.41
N ARG A 123 6.01 -6.39 2.27
CA ARG A 123 6.77 -6.09 3.48
C ARG A 123 8.10 -5.36 3.20
N ALA A 124 8.81 -5.75 2.14
CA ALA A 124 10.07 -5.10 1.79
C ALA A 124 9.83 -3.65 1.32
N LEU A 125 8.79 -3.42 0.53
CA LEU A 125 8.39 -2.06 0.13
C LEU A 125 7.94 -1.21 1.34
N SER A 126 7.17 -1.79 2.26
CA SER A 126 6.77 -1.09 3.50
C SER A 126 7.97 -0.71 4.37
N GLU A 127 8.96 -1.60 4.49
CA GLU A 127 10.21 -1.28 5.20
C GLU A 127 11.02 -0.21 4.47
N LEU A 128 11.11 -0.26 3.14
CA LEU A 128 11.75 0.79 2.34
C LEU A 128 11.12 2.17 2.61
N ALA A 129 9.78 2.26 2.56
CA ALA A 129 9.07 3.50 2.85
C ALA A 129 9.28 4.01 4.29
N ARG A 130 9.59 3.12 5.23
CA ARG A 130 9.87 3.43 6.64
C ARG A 130 11.31 3.92 6.87
N ILE A 131 12.29 3.36 6.16
CA ILE A 131 13.71 3.70 6.36
C ILE A 131 14.19 4.86 5.48
N VAL A 132 13.50 5.14 4.37
CA VAL A 132 13.76 6.28 3.49
C VAL A 132 13.69 7.58 4.29
N ASP A 133 14.79 8.33 4.27
CA ASP A 133 14.86 9.67 4.80
C ASP A 133 14.01 10.61 3.92
N PRO A 134 13.09 11.42 4.49
CA PRO A 134 12.34 12.42 3.75
C PRO A 134 13.19 13.42 2.95
N GLU A 135 14.45 13.65 3.33
CA GLU A 135 15.36 14.58 2.65
C GLU A 135 16.01 13.99 1.39
N VAL A 136 15.98 12.66 1.21
CA VAL A 136 16.53 12.00 0.01
C VAL A 136 15.61 12.26 -1.18
N GLU A 137 16.10 12.97 -2.20
CA GLU A 137 15.28 13.34 -3.37
C GLU A 137 15.01 12.16 -4.31
N HIS A 138 15.96 11.22 -4.40
CA HIS A 138 15.92 10.12 -5.36
C HIS A 138 16.26 8.77 -4.75
N ILE A 139 15.54 7.74 -5.20
CA ILE A 139 15.88 6.34 -4.95
C ILE A 139 16.31 5.73 -6.28
N PHE A 140 17.45 5.06 -6.28
CA PHE A 140 17.90 4.29 -7.43
C PHE A 140 17.51 2.83 -7.26
N VAL A 141 16.93 2.25 -8.31
CA VAL A 141 16.48 0.86 -8.34
C VAL A 141 17.28 0.09 -9.36
N SER A 142 17.94 -0.99 -8.95
CA SER A 142 18.61 -1.91 -9.87
C SER A 142 18.09 -3.34 -9.70
N LEU A 143 18.14 -4.07 -10.81
CA LEU A 143 17.73 -5.47 -10.91
C LEU A 143 18.94 -6.25 -11.45
N PRO A 144 19.79 -6.80 -10.55
CA PRO A 144 20.99 -7.49 -10.98
C PRO A 144 20.65 -8.68 -11.88
N ALA A 145 21.30 -8.76 -13.04
CA ALA A 145 21.19 -9.92 -13.93
C ALA A 145 21.57 -11.20 -13.16
N ASP A 146 20.81 -12.28 -13.38
CA ASP A 146 20.99 -13.60 -12.76
C ASP A 146 20.77 -13.67 -11.24
N ARG A 147 20.24 -12.61 -10.61
CA ARG A 147 19.79 -12.67 -9.21
C ARG A 147 18.30 -12.35 -9.14
N ASN A 148 17.55 -13.17 -8.41
CA ASN A 148 16.14 -12.93 -8.13
C ASN A 148 15.98 -11.87 -7.03
N GLN A 149 16.59 -10.70 -7.23
CA GLN A 149 16.73 -9.64 -6.23
C GLN A 149 16.43 -8.28 -6.84
N ILE A 150 15.98 -7.37 -5.98
CA ILE A 150 15.89 -5.94 -6.26
C ILE A 150 16.71 -5.18 -5.22
N ILE A 151 17.45 -4.18 -5.69
CA ILE A 151 18.29 -3.33 -4.86
C ILE A 151 17.72 -1.91 -4.93
N PHE A 152 17.50 -1.34 -3.75
CA PHE A 152 17.17 0.07 -3.56
C PHE A 152 18.39 0.75 -2.99
N ASP A 153 18.97 1.64 -3.78
CA ASP A 153 20.15 2.42 -3.45
C ASP A 153 19.73 3.85 -3.12
N MET A 154 20.06 4.26 -1.90
CA MET A 154 19.84 5.58 -1.31
C MET A 154 21.18 6.06 -0.77
N ASP A 155 21.40 7.38 -0.70
CA ASP A 155 22.71 7.99 -0.37
C ASP A 155 23.55 7.26 0.69
N ASN A 156 22.95 6.86 1.81
CA ASN A 156 23.64 6.21 2.93
C ASN A 156 23.06 4.83 3.28
N ILE A 157 22.13 4.29 2.48
CA ILE A 157 21.43 3.04 2.76
C ILE A 157 21.26 2.24 1.47
N VAL A 158 21.74 1.00 1.46
CA VAL A 158 21.42 0.02 0.42
C VAL A 158 20.48 -1.04 1.01
N MET A 159 19.29 -1.17 0.43
CA MET A 159 18.31 -2.18 0.81
C MET A 159 18.17 -3.22 -0.30
N VAL A 160 18.34 -4.49 0.05
CA VAL A 160 18.21 -5.61 -0.89
C VAL A 160 17.02 -6.47 -0.49
N SER A 161 16.18 -6.81 -1.46
CA SER A 161 15.04 -7.71 -1.26
C SER A 161 15.06 -8.86 -2.27
N GLN A 162 14.70 -10.06 -1.82
CA GLN A 162 14.41 -11.18 -2.71
C GLN A 162 13.07 -10.95 -3.39
N LEU A 163 13.01 -11.17 -4.70
CA LEU A 163 11.77 -11.10 -5.46
C LEU A 163 10.95 -12.39 -5.27
N ILE A 164 9.64 -12.29 -5.42
CA ILE A 164 8.76 -13.45 -5.38
C ILE A 164 8.73 -14.08 -6.77
N GLU A 165 9.06 -15.36 -6.85
CA GLU A 165 8.99 -16.13 -8.10
C GLU A 165 7.55 -16.43 -8.51
N GLY A 166 7.26 -16.28 -9.80
CA GLY A 166 5.98 -16.61 -10.40
C GLY A 166 5.43 -15.51 -11.30
N SER A 167 4.22 -15.73 -11.81
CA SER A 167 3.48 -14.74 -12.59
C SER A 167 2.39 -14.13 -11.74
N PHE A 168 2.34 -12.80 -11.68
CA PHE A 168 1.21 -12.10 -11.08
C PHE A 168 -0.03 -12.32 -11.97
N PRO A 169 -1.23 -12.52 -11.40
CA PRO A 169 -2.44 -12.72 -12.20
C PRO A 169 -2.77 -11.51 -13.07
N ASP A 170 -3.31 -11.74 -14.26
CA ASP A 170 -3.86 -10.66 -15.08
C ASP A 170 -5.12 -10.09 -14.42
N TYR A 171 -4.99 -8.86 -13.93
CA TYR A 171 -6.06 -8.15 -13.24
C TYR A 171 -6.86 -7.23 -14.17
N THR A 172 -6.44 -7.06 -15.43
CA THR A 172 -7.11 -6.21 -16.42
C THR A 172 -8.62 -6.51 -16.54
N PRO A 173 -9.06 -7.79 -16.56
CA PRO A 173 -10.49 -8.11 -16.68
C PRO A 173 -11.35 -7.68 -15.49
N VAL A 174 -10.74 -7.43 -14.32
CA VAL A 174 -11.45 -7.03 -13.09
C VAL A 174 -11.72 -5.53 -13.07
N ILE A 175 -10.99 -4.72 -13.86
CA ILE A 175 -11.13 -3.27 -13.90
C ILE A 175 -12.41 -2.89 -14.65
N PRO A 176 -13.41 -2.27 -14.00
CA PRO A 176 -14.61 -1.80 -14.69
C PRO A 176 -14.25 -0.68 -15.67
N ASN A 177 -14.64 -0.85 -16.94
CA ASN A 177 -14.42 0.15 -17.99
C ASN A 177 -15.51 1.23 -18.06
N LYS A 178 -16.60 1.06 -17.30
CA LYS A 178 -17.76 1.95 -17.26
C LYS A 178 -18.36 1.95 -15.86
N HIS A 179 -19.00 3.05 -15.51
CA HIS A 179 -19.83 3.20 -14.31
C HIS A 179 -21.22 3.71 -14.70
N MET A 180 -22.25 3.30 -13.94
CA MET A 180 -23.60 3.85 -14.06
C MET A 180 -23.84 4.96 -13.05
N THR A 181 -23.21 4.86 -11.88
CA THR A 181 -23.34 5.81 -10.79
C THR A 181 -21.96 6.27 -10.35
N ARG A 182 -21.78 7.59 -10.27
CA ARG A 182 -20.56 8.23 -9.78
C ARG A 182 -20.91 9.15 -8.62
N SER A 183 -20.34 8.85 -7.46
CA SER A 183 -20.58 9.58 -6.21
C SER A 183 -19.31 10.28 -5.76
N VAL A 184 -19.29 11.60 -5.77
CA VAL A 184 -18.16 12.41 -5.24
C VAL A 184 -18.44 12.77 -3.79
N ILE A 185 -17.54 12.34 -2.91
CA ILE A 185 -17.70 12.41 -1.45
C ILE A 185 -16.44 13.04 -0.85
N GLY A 186 -16.60 13.83 0.22
CA GLY A 186 -15.45 14.34 0.98
C GLY A 186 -14.70 13.21 1.68
N THR A 187 -13.40 13.06 1.39
CA THR A 187 -12.58 11.92 1.84
C THR A 187 -12.61 11.75 3.35
N ALA A 188 -12.41 12.84 4.10
CA ALA A 188 -12.40 12.81 5.57
C ALA A 188 -13.77 12.43 6.17
N ALA A 189 -14.87 12.91 5.56
CA ALA A 189 -16.22 12.57 6.01
C ALA A 189 -16.54 11.10 5.73
N PHE A 190 -16.16 10.61 4.55
CA PHE A 190 -16.37 9.21 4.18
C PHE A 190 -15.54 8.28 5.07
N LEU A 191 -14.27 8.60 5.29
CA LEU A 191 -13.38 7.84 6.16
C LEU A 191 -13.95 7.75 7.59
N LYS A 192 -14.45 8.87 8.13
CA LYS A 192 -15.07 8.91 9.46
C LYS A 192 -16.33 8.02 9.53
N ALA A 193 -17.17 8.05 8.50
CA ALA A 193 -18.35 7.21 8.42
C ALA A 193 -17.99 5.72 8.35
N CYS A 194 -17.02 5.35 7.50
CA CYS A 194 -16.51 3.98 7.39
C CYS A 194 -15.89 3.48 8.70
N ARG A 195 -15.06 4.28 9.37
CA ARG A 195 -14.46 3.91 10.67
C ARG A 195 -15.52 3.69 11.75
N THR A 196 -16.57 4.51 11.77
CA THR A 196 -17.69 4.32 12.71
C THR A 196 -18.44 3.03 12.41
N ALA A 197 -18.77 2.78 11.14
CA ALA A 197 -19.46 1.57 10.72
C ALA A 197 -18.65 0.28 10.98
N ASP A 198 -17.32 0.34 10.85
CA ASP A 198 -16.42 -0.79 11.12
C ASP A 198 -16.56 -1.33 12.55
N ILE A 199 -16.83 -0.47 13.53
CA ILE A 199 -17.04 -0.87 14.93
C ILE A 199 -18.20 -1.86 15.05
N PHE A 200 -19.28 -1.63 14.30
CA PHE A 200 -20.50 -2.45 14.31
C PHE A 200 -20.48 -3.57 13.26
N ALA A 201 -19.55 -3.52 12.31
CA ALA A 201 -19.43 -4.54 11.25
C ALA A 201 -18.46 -5.68 11.61
N ARG A 202 -17.77 -5.63 12.76
CA ARG A 202 -16.74 -6.63 13.13
C ARG A 202 -17.30 -8.06 13.15
N ASP A 203 -18.50 -8.25 13.67
CA ASP A 203 -19.13 -9.56 13.78
C ASP A 203 -19.68 -10.07 12.43
N SER A 204 -19.80 -9.19 11.43
CA SER A 204 -20.31 -9.47 10.09
C SER A 204 -19.21 -9.47 9.02
N ASN A 205 -17.99 -9.88 9.39
CA ASN A 205 -16.80 -9.87 8.53
C ASN A 205 -16.53 -8.48 7.90
N HIS A 206 -16.72 -7.43 8.70
CA HIS A 206 -16.58 -6.03 8.28
C HIS A 206 -17.56 -5.61 7.16
N THR A 207 -18.70 -6.28 7.03
CA THR A 207 -19.69 -5.95 6.00
C THR A 207 -20.53 -4.73 6.39
N ALA A 208 -20.49 -3.68 5.58
CA ALA A 208 -21.35 -2.50 5.71
C ALA A 208 -22.12 -2.24 4.41
N ARG A 209 -23.35 -1.75 4.56
CA ARG A 209 -24.19 -1.25 3.46
C ARG A 209 -23.76 0.17 3.09
N VAL A 210 -23.46 0.38 1.82
CA VAL A 210 -23.25 1.70 1.23
C VAL A 210 -24.37 1.94 0.23
N ARG A 211 -25.25 2.88 0.57
CA ARG A 211 -26.36 3.32 -0.27
C ARG A 211 -26.07 4.71 -0.77
N VAL A 212 -26.14 4.95 -2.07
CA VAL A 212 -25.97 6.27 -2.66
C VAL A 212 -27.24 6.66 -3.38
N GLU A 213 -27.73 7.87 -3.11
CA GLU A 213 -28.97 8.39 -3.65
C GLU A 213 -28.72 9.77 -4.27
N PRO A 214 -29.09 9.97 -5.55
CA PRO A 214 -29.00 11.28 -6.17
C PRO A 214 -29.96 12.26 -5.50
N GLY A 215 -29.55 13.52 -5.50
CA GLY A 215 -30.38 14.62 -5.01
C GLY A 215 -31.56 14.90 -5.95
N ASP A 216 -32.55 15.60 -5.44
CA ASP A 216 -33.64 16.18 -6.23
C ASP A 216 -33.50 17.71 -6.33
N GLU A 217 -34.53 18.42 -6.79
CA GLU A 217 -34.50 19.89 -6.91
C GLU A 217 -34.35 20.61 -5.54
N LEU A 218 -34.60 19.92 -4.43
CA LEU A 218 -34.66 20.48 -3.08
C LEU A 218 -33.56 19.96 -2.15
N GLN A 219 -32.96 18.81 -2.44
CA GLN A 219 -31.94 18.17 -1.61
C GLN A 219 -30.72 17.74 -2.42
N SER A 220 -29.54 17.96 -1.87
CA SER A 220 -28.30 17.37 -2.39
C SER A 220 -28.34 15.84 -2.31
N GLY A 221 -27.59 15.19 -3.19
CA GLY A 221 -27.37 13.75 -3.09
C GLY A 221 -26.65 13.39 -1.78
N HIS A 222 -26.79 12.13 -1.37
CA HIS A 222 -26.15 11.65 -0.16
C HIS A 222 -25.74 10.19 -0.27
N ALA A 223 -24.73 9.83 0.52
CA ALA A 223 -24.36 8.45 0.75
C ALA A 223 -24.71 8.08 2.20
N THR A 224 -25.31 6.91 2.38
CA THR A 224 -25.64 6.34 3.68
C THR A 224 -24.81 5.08 3.89
N ILE A 225 -23.96 5.10 4.92
CA ILE A 225 -23.16 3.95 5.35
C ILE A 225 -23.83 3.38 6.59
N SER A 226 -24.19 2.10 6.55
CA SER A 226 -24.83 1.44 7.69
C SER A 226 -24.24 0.07 7.98
N ALA A 227 -24.14 -0.26 9.26
CA ALA A 227 -23.67 -1.55 9.77
C ALA A 227 -24.54 -1.98 10.96
N THR A 228 -24.66 -3.28 11.17
CA THR A 228 -25.48 -3.86 12.23
C THR A 228 -24.74 -5.03 12.86
N SER A 229 -24.71 -5.08 14.19
CA SER A 229 -24.20 -6.17 15.01
C SER A 229 -25.27 -6.57 16.02
N SER A 230 -25.42 -7.89 16.23
CA SER A 230 -26.34 -8.44 17.22
C SER A 230 -25.95 -8.11 18.66
N GLU A 231 -24.67 -7.82 18.91
CA GLU A 231 -24.14 -7.58 20.26
C GLU A 231 -23.96 -6.09 20.56
N THR A 232 -23.54 -5.30 19.57
CA THR A 232 -23.16 -3.89 19.77
C THR A 232 -24.19 -2.89 19.24
N GLY A 233 -25.24 -3.35 18.55
CA GLY A 233 -26.31 -2.51 17.99
C GLY A 233 -26.05 -2.13 16.53
N ASP A 234 -26.55 -0.98 16.10
CA ASP A 234 -26.44 -0.52 14.72
C ASP A 234 -25.89 0.90 14.60
N ASN A 235 -25.36 1.20 13.41
CA ASN A 235 -24.94 2.53 13.02
C ASN A 235 -25.49 2.87 11.64
N VAL A 236 -25.93 4.11 11.50
CA VAL A 236 -26.30 4.74 10.23
C VAL A 236 -25.63 6.11 10.18
N ALA A 237 -24.80 6.32 9.17
CA ALA A 237 -24.11 7.59 8.93
C ALA A 237 -24.47 8.09 7.52
N GLN A 238 -25.10 9.25 7.47
CA GLN A 238 -25.41 9.94 6.21
C GLN A 238 -24.38 11.04 5.96
N ILE A 239 -23.86 11.09 4.74
CA ILE A 239 -22.87 12.07 4.30
C ILE A 239 -23.31 12.68 2.98
N ASP A 240 -23.11 13.99 2.83
CA ASP A 240 -23.41 14.69 1.59
C ASP A 240 -22.50 14.18 0.46
N ALA A 241 -23.09 13.96 -0.71
CA ALA A 241 -22.39 13.45 -1.87
C ALA A 241 -22.94 14.09 -3.16
N ASN A 242 -22.08 14.43 -4.10
CA ASN A 242 -22.52 14.77 -5.44
C ASN A 242 -22.64 13.48 -6.26
N VAL A 243 -23.87 13.01 -6.45
CA VAL A 243 -24.18 11.73 -7.08
C VAL A 243 -24.78 11.96 -8.46
N VAL A 244 -24.16 11.37 -9.47
CA VAL A 244 -24.65 11.35 -10.86
C VAL A 244 -24.93 9.90 -11.25
N GLY A 245 -26.15 9.60 -11.69
CA GLY A 245 -26.58 8.26 -12.09
C GLY A 245 -27.74 7.73 -11.23
N ASP A 246 -27.95 6.42 -11.29
CA ASP A 246 -29.06 5.75 -10.61
C ASP A 246 -28.75 5.50 -9.12
N PRO A 247 -29.76 5.51 -8.23
CA PRO A 247 -29.57 5.11 -6.85
C PRO A 247 -29.13 3.64 -6.78
N ILE A 248 -28.18 3.35 -5.90
CA ILE A 248 -27.63 2.00 -5.75
C ILE A 248 -27.25 1.71 -4.30
N GLU A 249 -27.51 0.48 -3.89
CA GLU A 249 -27.14 -0.06 -2.57
C GLU A 249 -26.23 -1.27 -2.76
N ILE A 250 -25.04 -1.23 -2.16
CA ILE A 250 -24.01 -2.27 -2.27
C ILE A 250 -23.48 -2.58 -0.87
N ALA A 251 -23.25 -3.86 -0.58
CA ALA A 251 -22.49 -4.25 0.60
C ALA A 251 -20.99 -4.25 0.25
N PHE A 252 -20.19 -3.51 1.03
CA PHE A 252 -18.73 -3.53 0.92
C PHE A 252 -18.11 -3.98 2.23
N ASN A 253 -16.89 -4.50 2.15
CA ASN A 253 -16.04 -4.63 3.32
C ASN A 253 -15.54 -3.22 3.71
N VAL A 254 -16.00 -2.71 4.86
CA VAL A 254 -15.72 -1.35 5.31
C VAL A 254 -14.27 -1.16 5.77
N LYS A 255 -13.59 -2.24 6.14
CA LYS A 255 -12.15 -2.20 6.40
C LYS A 255 -11.38 -1.92 5.12
N TYR A 256 -11.73 -2.55 4.00
CA TYR A 256 -11.12 -2.25 2.70
C TYR A 256 -11.37 -0.81 2.26
N MET A 257 -12.58 -0.30 2.48
CA MET A 257 -12.90 1.11 2.23
C MET A 257 -12.05 2.05 3.11
N THR A 258 -11.91 1.71 4.38
CA THR A 258 -11.09 2.49 5.33
C THR A 258 -9.62 2.50 4.91
N ASP A 259 -9.07 1.36 4.48
CA ASP A 259 -7.68 1.23 4.05
C ASP A 259 -7.37 2.14 2.85
N VAL A 260 -8.21 2.13 1.81
CA VAL A 260 -8.01 3.03 0.65
C VAL A 260 -8.19 4.50 1.01
N LEU A 261 -9.18 4.84 1.84
CA LEU A 261 -9.42 6.23 2.22
C LEU A 261 -8.31 6.80 3.11
N ASN A 262 -7.52 5.97 3.78
CA ASN A 262 -6.36 6.40 4.58
C ASN A 262 -5.15 6.83 3.74
N VAL A 263 -5.06 6.38 2.48
CA VAL A 263 -3.90 6.61 1.61
C VAL A 263 -4.18 7.60 0.48
N ILE A 264 -5.39 8.16 0.44
CA ILE A 264 -5.79 9.20 -0.49
C ILE A 264 -5.66 10.56 0.21
N ASP A 265 -4.77 11.40 -0.29
CA ASP A 265 -4.56 12.76 0.22
C ASP A 265 -5.50 13.80 -0.43
N SER A 266 -6.24 13.43 -1.48
CA SER A 266 -7.20 14.33 -2.13
C SER A 266 -8.38 14.62 -1.19
N PRO A 267 -8.89 15.88 -1.15
CA PRO A 267 -10.03 16.24 -0.30
C PRO A 267 -11.34 15.55 -0.71
N GLN A 268 -11.43 15.07 -1.95
CA GLN A 268 -12.60 14.38 -2.47
C GLN A 268 -12.21 13.09 -3.19
N VAL A 269 -13.05 12.07 -3.03
CA VAL A 269 -12.95 10.80 -3.74
C VAL A 269 -14.21 10.56 -4.56
N ALA A 270 -14.04 9.88 -5.68
CA ALA A 270 -15.13 9.35 -6.47
C ALA A 270 -15.29 7.85 -6.15
N LEU A 271 -16.51 7.47 -5.76
CA LEU A 271 -16.97 6.08 -5.75
C LEU A 271 -17.77 5.85 -7.03
N GLU A 272 -17.24 5.02 -7.91
CA GLU A 272 -17.84 4.63 -9.19
C GLU A 272 -18.38 3.21 -9.09
N THR A 273 -19.65 3.03 -9.44
CA THR A 273 -20.38 1.76 -9.32
C THR A 273 -21.28 1.51 -10.54
N THR A 274 -21.60 0.24 -10.79
CA THR A 274 -22.43 -0.18 -11.93
C THR A 274 -23.64 -0.99 -11.46
N ARG A 275 -23.42 -2.13 -10.79
CA ARG A 275 -24.48 -2.96 -10.19
C ARG A 275 -24.04 -3.41 -8.80
N ALA A 276 -25.01 -3.81 -7.98
CA ALA A 276 -24.75 -4.25 -6.60
C ALA A 276 -23.89 -5.52 -6.51
N THR A 277 -23.75 -6.27 -7.59
CA THR A 277 -22.92 -7.48 -7.69
C THR A 277 -21.62 -7.26 -8.47
N GLU A 278 -21.36 -6.03 -8.92
CA GLU A 278 -20.15 -5.68 -9.67
C GLU A 278 -19.17 -4.89 -8.78
N PRO A 279 -17.86 -4.91 -9.08
CA PRO A 279 -16.86 -4.21 -8.28
C PRO A 279 -17.09 -2.70 -8.23
N GLY A 280 -16.85 -2.11 -7.06
CA GLY A 280 -16.80 -0.66 -6.90
C GLY A 280 -15.38 -0.14 -7.13
N VAL A 281 -15.25 1.04 -7.73
CA VAL A 281 -13.97 1.72 -7.96
C VAL A 281 -13.91 2.97 -7.09
N VAL A 282 -12.85 3.11 -6.30
CA VAL A 282 -12.54 4.29 -5.50
C VAL A 282 -11.32 4.96 -6.10
N LYS A 283 -11.42 6.25 -6.44
CA LYS A 283 -10.29 7.03 -6.95
C LYS A 283 -10.33 8.48 -6.48
N PRO A 284 -9.17 9.15 -6.30
CA PRO A 284 -9.11 10.57 -5.97
C PRO A 284 -9.73 11.41 -7.09
N VAL A 285 -10.46 12.46 -6.74
CA VAL A 285 -10.90 13.43 -7.75
C VAL A 285 -9.68 14.22 -8.24
N GLY A 286 -9.53 14.32 -9.56
CA GLY A 286 -8.46 15.09 -10.21
C GLY A 286 -7.21 14.29 -10.58
N SER A 287 -7.15 13.00 -10.27
CA SER A 287 -6.07 12.12 -10.71
C SER A 287 -6.62 10.76 -11.16
N GLU A 288 -6.13 10.25 -12.28
CA GLU A 288 -6.42 8.90 -12.79
C GLU A 288 -5.23 7.95 -12.57
N GLU A 289 -4.20 8.43 -11.87
CA GLU A 289 -2.96 7.67 -11.66
C GLU A 289 -3.13 6.56 -10.62
N PHE A 290 -4.08 6.73 -9.69
CA PHE A 290 -4.41 5.78 -8.64
C PHE A 290 -5.88 5.38 -8.72
N PHE A 291 -6.17 4.09 -8.62
CA PHE A 291 -7.51 3.60 -8.34
C PHE A 291 -7.46 2.33 -7.49
N HIS A 292 -8.54 2.12 -6.76
CA HIS A 292 -8.75 0.96 -5.92
C HIS A 292 -10.07 0.29 -6.26
N ILE A 293 -10.06 -1.03 -6.40
CA ILE A 293 -11.24 -1.84 -6.66
C ILE A 293 -11.59 -2.61 -5.41
N ILE A 294 -12.88 -2.63 -5.06
CA ILE A 294 -13.42 -3.42 -3.95
C ILE A 294 -14.51 -4.33 -4.51
N MET A 295 -14.36 -5.64 -4.31
CA MET A 295 -15.40 -6.61 -4.65
C MET A 295 -16.60 -6.47 -3.70
N PRO A 296 -17.84 -6.57 -4.21
CA PRO A 296 -19.02 -6.49 -3.36
C PRO A 296 -19.14 -7.74 -2.47
N MET A 297 -19.66 -7.52 -1.27
CA MET A 297 -20.01 -8.56 -0.33
C MET A 297 -21.44 -9.05 -0.61
N HIS A 298 -21.71 -10.31 -0.30
CA HIS A 298 -23.09 -10.80 -0.31
C HIS A 298 -23.77 -10.42 1.00
N PHE A 299 -25.02 -9.97 0.91
CA PHE A 299 -25.87 -9.89 2.09
C PHE A 299 -26.05 -11.28 2.68
N GLY A 300 -25.55 -11.51 3.90
CA GLY A 300 -25.97 -12.65 4.69
C GLY A 300 -27.49 -12.58 4.84
N ARG A 301 -28.18 -13.62 4.35
CA ARG A 301 -29.61 -13.81 4.63
C ARG A 301 -29.84 -14.14 6.09
#